data_AF-A0A2E6TZ43-F1
#
_entry.id   AF-A0A2E6TZ43-F1
#
_cell.length_a   1.000
_cell.length_b   1.000
_cell.length_c   1.000
_cell.angle_alpha   90.00
_cell.angle_beta   90.00
_cell.angle_gamma   90.00
#
_symmetry.space_group_name_H-M   'P 1'
#
loop_
_entity.id
_entity.type
_entity.pdbx_description
1 polymer ?
#
loop_
_entity_poly.entity_id
_entity_poly.type
_entity_poly.pdbx_seq_one_letter_code
_entity_poly.pdbx_strand_id
1 'polypeptide(L)'
;MPFCQTTAPAYPGSSGGIMADDDGKYIGMLVRGAGSDYNLSVPVARMWQWAAENNIEWAMDPSIKVTQKEIDKLPIEGPAASASKGSGEHKSYPFLIKRTGFNESK
;
A
#
# COMPACT_ATOMS: atom_id res chain seq x y z
N MET A 1 9.63 -0.56 -14.49
CA MET A 1 8.63 -1.37 -15.23
C MET A 1 7.32 -0.60 -15.39
N PRO A 2 6.58 -0.71 -16.50
CA PRO A 2 5.27 -0.07 -16.74
C PRO A 2 4.10 -0.81 -16.03
N PHE A 3 2.89 -0.25 -16.08
CA PHE A 3 1.66 -0.93 -15.63
C PHE A 3 1.19 -1.95 -16.68
N CYS A 4 0.43 -2.96 -16.25
CA CYS A 4 -0.24 -3.89 -17.15
C CYS A 4 -1.67 -3.40 -17.43
N GLN A 5 -2.07 -3.35 -18.70
CA GLN A 5 -3.40 -2.94 -19.12
C GLN A 5 -4.25 -4.17 -19.44
N THR A 6 -5.53 -4.14 -19.09
CA THR A 6 -6.52 -5.16 -19.44
C THR A 6 -7.84 -4.51 -19.84
N THR A 7 -8.60 -5.17 -20.71
CA THR A 7 -9.98 -4.81 -21.07
C THR A 7 -11.00 -5.57 -20.23
N ALA A 8 -10.56 -6.46 -19.32
CA ALA A 8 -11.45 -7.15 -18.40
C ALA A 8 -12.23 -6.12 -17.58
N PRO A 9 -13.56 -6.28 -17.43
CA PRO A 9 -14.39 -5.32 -16.73
C PRO A 9 -14.02 -5.28 -15.24
N ALA A 10 -14.00 -4.08 -14.68
CA ALA A 10 -13.81 -3.85 -13.25
C ALA A 10 -14.88 -2.90 -12.74
N TYR A 11 -15.34 -3.14 -11.51
CA TYR A 11 -16.37 -2.33 -10.87
C TYR A 11 -15.79 -1.65 -9.63
N PRO A 12 -16.44 -0.58 -9.12
CA PRO A 12 -16.08 -0.03 -7.83
C PRO A 12 -16.03 -1.13 -6.76
N GLY A 13 -14.91 -1.23 -6.04
CA GLY A 13 -14.65 -2.32 -5.09
C GLY A 13 -13.82 -3.48 -5.65
N SER A 14 -13.59 -3.57 -6.96
CA SER A 14 -12.65 -4.53 -7.55
C SER A 14 -11.18 -4.15 -7.32
N SER A 15 -10.88 -2.92 -6.88
CA SER A 15 -9.53 -2.47 -6.53
C SER A 15 -8.90 -3.37 -5.46
N GLY A 16 -7.63 -3.71 -5.63
CA GLY A 16 -6.96 -4.72 -4.80
C GLY A 16 -7.22 -6.16 -5.25
N GLY A 17 -8.13 -6.36 -6.22
CA GLY A 17 -8.41 -7.67 -6.81
C GLY A 17 -7.20 -8.29 -7.50
N ILE A 18 -7.21 -9.61 -7.56
CA ILE A 18 -6.18 -10.43 -8.19
C ILE A 18 -6.34 -10.41 -9.72
N MET A 19 -5.23 -10.21 -10.42
CA MET A 19 -5.08 -10.51 -11.84
C MET A 19 -4.27 -11.81 -11.96
N ALA A 20 -4.86 -12.82 -12.60
CA ALA A 20 -4.28 -14.15 -12.75
C ALA A 20 -4.14 -14.53 -14.23
N ASP A 21 -3.17 -15.38 -14.56
CA ASP A 21 -3.08 -16.01 -15.87
C ASP A 21 -4.06 -17.19 -16.01
N ASP A 22 -4.06 -17.83 -17.19
CA ASP A 22 -4.94 -18.97 -17.49
C ASP A 22 -4.68 -20.20 -16.59
N ASP A 23 -3.48 -20.30 -16.00
CA ASP A 23 -3.12 -21.33 -15.03
C ASP A 23 -3.49 -20.94 -13.58
N GLY A 24 -4.08 -19.75 -13.38
CA GLY A 24 -4.43 -19.21 -12.06
C GLY A 24 -3.25 -18.62 -11.28
N LYS A 25 -2.10 -18.37 -11.92
CA LYS A 25 -0.94 -17.76 -11.26
C LYS A 25 -1.16 -16.27 -11.06
N TYR A 26 -0.82 -15.78 -9.87
CA TYR A 26 -0.90 -14.36 -9.54
C TYR A 26 0.10 -13.53 -10.35
N ILE A 27 -0.39 -12.70 -11.26
CA ILE A 27 0.44 -11.87 -12.14
C ILE A 27 0.34 -10.37 -11.85
N GLY A 28 -0.66 -9.94 -11.08
CA GLY A 28 -0.73 -8.56 -10.61
C GLY A 28 -1.96 -8.22 -9.78
N MET A 29 -2.01 -6.96 -9.36
CA MET A 29 -3.11 -6.40 -8.57
C MET A 29 -3.81 -5.29 -9.36
N LEU A 30 -5.14 -5.35 -9.44
CA LEU A 30 -5.94 -4.30 -10.05
C LEU A 30 -5.89 -3.03 -9.18
N VAL A 31 -5.46 -1.90 -9.75
CA VAL A 31 -5.29 -0.65 -8.98
C VAL A 31 -6.21 0.48 -9.43
N ARG A 32 -6.60 0.50 -10.70
CA ARG A 32 -7.43 1.59 -11.22
C ARG A 32 -8.07 1.23 -12.56
N GLY A 33 -9.36 1.56 -12.71
CA GLY A 33 -9.99 1.68 -14.02
C GLY A 33 -9.86 3.10 -14.58
N ALA A 34 -9.60 3.20 -15.87
CA ALA A 34 -9.64 4.46 -16.60
C ALA A 34 -10.79 4.40 -17.61
N GLY A 35 -11.99 4.75 -17.14
CA GLY A 35 -13.23 4.55 -17.90
C GLY A 35 -13.74 3.11 -17.80
N SER A 36 -14.74 2.78 -18.63
CA SER A 36 -15.36 1.45 -18.70
C SER A 36 -14.52 0.41 -19.45
N ASP A 37 -13.56 0.86 -20.26
CA ASP A 37 -13.03 0.06 -21.37
C ASP A 37 -11.59 -0.44 -21.15
N TYR A 38 -10.84 0.17 -20.22
CA TYR A 38 -9.52 -0.32 -19.87
C TYR A 38 -9.16 -0.10 -18.39
N ASN A 39 -8.49 -1.10 -17.85
CA ASN A 39 -8.10 -1.20 -16.46
C ASN A 39 -6.59 -1.36 -16.35
N LEU A 40 -6.02 -0.82 -15.28
CA LEU A 40 -4.59 -0.84 -14.99
C LEU A 40 -4.33 -1.71 -13.75
N SER A 41 -3.33 -2.57 -13.88
CA SER A 41 -2.84 -3.41 -12.81
C SER A 41 -1.36 -3.18 -12.55
N VAL A 42 -0.98 -3.34 -11.29
CA VAL A 42 0.41 -3.38 -10.86
C VAL A 42 0.93 -4.80 -11.05
N PRO A 43 1.97 -5.03 -11.86
CA PRO A 43 2.50 -6.37 -12.05
C PRO A 43 3.20 -6.87 -10.77
N VAL A 44 3.08 -8.18 -10.50
CA VAL A 44 3.67 -8.83 -9.33
C VAL A 44 5.19 -8.61 -9.24
N ALA A 45 5.88 -8.57 -10.37
CA ALA A 45 7.32 -8.30 -10.42
C ALA A 45 7.68 -6.91 -9.86
N ARG A 46 6.83 -5.89 -10.08
CA ARG A 46 7.04 -4.55 -9.52
C ARG A 46 6.82 -4.55 -8.01
N MET A 47 5.86 -5.34 -7.51
CA MET A 47 5.63 -5.49 -6.07
C MET A 47 6.83 -6.13 -5.39
N TRP A 48 7.38 -7.20 -5.98
CA TRP A 48 8.61 -7.83 -5.49
C TRP A 48 9.81 -6.89 -5.49
N GLN A 49 10.02 -6.15 -6.58
CA GLN A 49 11.10 -5.17 -6.66
C GLN A 49 10.97 -4.13 -5.53
N TRP A 50 9.78 -3.57 -5.34
CA TRP A 50 9.53 -2.59 -4.28
C TRP A 50 9.72 -3.19 -2.88
N ALA A 51 9.29 -4.43 -2.67
CA ALA A 51 9.46 -5.13 -1.40
C ALA A 51 10.95 -5.35 -1.07
N ALA A 52 11.75 -5.74 -2.06
CA ALA A 52 13.20 -5.90 -1.90
C ALA A 52 13.91 -4.56 -1.63
N GLU A 53 13.53 -3.50 -2.34
CA GLU A 53 14.08 -2.14 -2.13
C GLU A 53 13.78 -1.60 -0.72
N ASN A 54 12.70 -2.08 -0.08
CA ASN A 54 12.27 -1.62 1.25
C ASN A 54 12.50 -2.66 2.37
N ASN A 55 13.14 -3.79 2.09
CA ASN A 55 13.40 -4.89 3.04
C ASN A 55 12.11 -5.41 3.72
N ILE A 56 11.06 -5.61 2.93
CA ILE A 56 9.73 -6.07 3.37
C ILE A 56 9.23 -7.26 2.55
N GLU A 57 10.14 -8.10 2.07
CA GLU A 57 9.83 -9.32 1.32
C GLU A 57 8.94 -10.28 2.11
N TRP A 58 8.91 -10.18 3.44
CA TRP A 58 7.96 -10.91 4.30
C TRP A 58 6.49 -10.64 3.96
N ALA A 59 6.17 -9.49 3.34
CA ALA A 59 4.82 -9.19 2.87
C ALA A 59 4.45 -9.93 1.59
N MET A 60 5.45 -10.44 0.85
CA MET A 60 5.29 -11.16 -0.42
C MET A 60 5.49 -12.68 -0.26
N ASP A 61 6.27 -13.12 0.73
CA ASP A 61 6.59 -14.53 0.98
C ASP A 61 6.26 -14.96 2.42
N PRO A 62 5.27 -15.86 2.62
CA PRO A 62 4.87 -16.33 3.94
C PRO A 62 5.92 -17.21 4.64
N SER A 63 6.95 -17.66 3.93
CA SER A 63 8.06 -18.43 4.52
C SER A 63 9.01 -17.56 5.35
N ILE A 64 9.10 -16.27 5.03
CA ILE A 64 9.94 -15.30 5.75
C ILE A 64 9.22 -14.91 7.04
N LYS A 65 9.79 -15.31 8.18
CA LYS A 65 9.25 -14.98 9.50
C LYS A 65 9.66 -13.57 9.91
N VAL A 66 8.67 -12.78 10.31
CA VAL A 66 8.86 -11.47 10.93
C VAL A 66 8.08 -11.41 12.24
N THR A 67 8.63 -10.70 13.22
CA THR A 67 7.98 -10.47 14.50
C THR A 67 7.30 -9.10 14.52
N GLN A 68 6.26 -8.94 15.34
CA GLN A 68 5.58 -7.65 15.50
C GLN A 68 6.54 -6.52 15.87
N LYS A 69 7.53 -6.80 16.73
CA LYS A 69 8.55 -5.82 17.15
C LYS A 69 9.44 -5.33 16.02
N GLU A 70 9.60 -6.11 14.95
CA GLU A 70 10.36 -5.71 13.77
C GLU A 70 9.49 -4.84 12.86
N ILE A 71 8.21 -5.18 12.70
CA ILE A 71 7.22 -4.37 11.97
C ILE A 71 7.09 -2.98 12.62
N ASP A 72 6.99 -2.92 13.94
CA ASP A 72 6.83 -1.65 14.69
C ASP A 72 8.02 -0.69 14.53
N LYS A 73 9.19 -1.19 14.10
CA LYS A 73 10.39 -0.36 13.85
C LYS A 73 10.43 0.19 12.43
N LEU A 74 9.59 -0.30 11.52
CA LEU A 74 9.54 0.18 10.16
C LEU A 74 8.96 1.61 10.13
N PRO A 75 9.46 2.48 9.24
CA PRO A 75 8.89 3.82 9.09
C PRO A 75 7.44 3.71 8.61
N ILE A 76 6.55 4.52 9.22
CA ILE A 76 5.12 4.56 8.87
C ILE A 76 4.91 5.23 7.50
N GLU A 77 5.77 6.18 7.12
CA GLU A 77 5.71 6.90 5.84
C GLU A 77 7.10 7.06 5.20
N GLY A 78 7.18 6.89 3.88
CA GLY A 78 8.39 7.10 3.06
C GLY A 78 9.12 5.81 2.66
N PRO A 79 9.93 5.83 1.58
CA PRO A 79 10.81 4.72 1.24
C PRO A 79 11.84 4.55 2.36
N ALA A 80 12.04 3.33 2.83
CA ALA A 80 12.85 3.02 4.00
C ALA A 80 14.35 3.29 3.75
N ALA A 81 14.79 4.55 3.83
CA ALA A 81 16.22 4.92 3.81
C ALA A 81 16.51 6.30 4.42
N SER A 82 15.95 6.64 5.58
CA SER A 82 16.62 7.56 6.52
C SER A 82 15.95 7.50 7.90
N ALA A 83 16.22 6.45 8.67
CA ALA A 83 15.97 6.48 10.10
C ALA A 83 17.07 7.32 10.77
N SER A 84 16.97 8.65 10.70
CA SER A 84 17.64 9.50 11.68
C SER A 84 16.81 9.43 12.96
N LYS A 85 17.44 8.98 14.05
CA LYS A 85 16.93 9.15 15.42
C LYS A 85 16.86 10.65 15.73
N GLY A 86 15.78 11.29 15.30
CA GLY A 86 15.37 12.59 15.80
C GLY A 86 14.29 12.38 16.85
N SER A 87 14.57 12.72 18.10
CA SER A 87 13.54 13.09 19.08
C SER A 87 12.78 14.30 18.53
N GLY A 88 11.81 14.06 17.65
CA GLY A 88 11.06 15.09 16.94
C GLY A 88 9.72 15.29 17.62
N GLU A 89 9.50 16.50 18.14
CA GLU A 89 8.21 17.00 18.58
C GLU A 89 7.08 16.56 17.64
N HIS A 90 5.96 16.11 18.21
CA HIS A 90 4.73 15.92 17.46
C HIS A 90 4.44 17.21 16.68
N LYS A 91 4.50 17.16 15.35
CA LYS A 91 4.02 18.24 14.49
C LYS A 91 2.53 18.39 14.72
N SER A 92 2.16 19.27 15.63
CA SER A 92 0.78 19.67 15.84
C SER A 92 0.32 20.41 14.59
N TYR A 93 -0.65 19.86 13.87
CA TYR A 93 -1.30 20.51 12.73
C TYR A 93 -2.65 21.08 13.21
N PRO A 94 -2.66 22.25 13.89
CA PRO A 94 -3.87 22.81 14.51
C PRO A 94 -4.95 23.22 13.51
N PHE A 95 -4.65 23.21 12.19
CA PHE A 95 -5.60 23.54 11.14
C PHE A 95 -6.29 22.33 10.50
N LEU A 96 -5.79 21.10 10.72
CA LEU A 96 -6.35 19.89 10.10
C LEU A 96 -7.44 19.22 10.96
N ILE A 97 -7.49 19.50 12.27
CA ILE A 97 -8.53 18.99 13.16
C ILE A 97 -9.37 20.16 13.65
N LYS A 98 -10.58 20.30 13.11
CA LYS A 98 -11.57 21.24 13.62
C LYS A 98 -12.07 20.73 14.98
N ARG A 99 -11.51 21.26 16.08
CA ARG A 99 -12.02 20.98 17.44
C ARG A 99 -13.30 21.77 17.68
N THR A 100 -14.44 21.29 17.19
CA THR A 100 -15.74 21.77 17.67
C THR A 100 -15.97 21.15 19.04
N GLY A 101 -15.86 21.96 20.10
CA GLY A 101 -16.14 21.54 21.47
C GLY A 101 -17.57 21.03 21.60
N PHE A 102 -17.72 19.77 22.00
CA PHE A 102 -18.93 19.29 22.64
C PHE A 102 -18.99 19.94 24.03
N ASN A 103 -19.78 21.00 24.18
CA ASN A 103 -20.21 21.45 25.50
C ASN A 103 -21.43 20.60 25.89
N GLU A 104 -21.21 19.60 26.74
CA GLU A 104 -22.30 18.97 27.50
C GLU A 104 -22.77 19.98 28.56
N SER A 105 -23.97 20.53 28.38
CA SER A 105 -24.66 21.31 29.41
C SER A 105 -25.13 20.37 30.52
N LYS A 106 -24.73 20.68 31.76
CA LYS A 106 -25.36 20.16 32.99
C LYS A 106 -26.83 20.53 33.07
#